data_AF-A0AA92SVW1-F1
#
_entry.id   AF-A0AA92SVW1-F1
#
_cell.length_a   1.000
_cell.length_b   1.000
_cell.length_c   1.000
_cell.angle_alpha   90.00
_cell.angle_beta   90.00
_cell.angle_gamma   90.00
#
_symmetry.space_group_name_H-M   'P 1'
#
loop_
_entity.id
_entity.type
_entity.pdbx_description
1 polymer ?
#
loop_
_entity_poly.entity_id
_entity_poly.type
_entity_poly.pdbx_seq_one_letter_code
_entity_poly.pdbx_strand_id
1 'polypeptide(L)' 'MKYPIGIQDFEKIIKDGYVYLDKTGLIYDLVHNGTIYFLSRPRRFGKSLLVSTLKCYFEGKKELFKGLAIDNLE' A
#
# COMPACT_ATOMS: atom_id res chain seq x y z
N MET A 1 -9.37 -14.80 -10.49
CA MET A 1 -8.40 -13.80 -10.01
C MET A 1 -8.79 -12.43 -10.57
N LYS A 2 -9.02 -11.42 -9.73
CA LYS A 2 -9.57 -10.12 -10.16
C LYS A 2 -8.46 -9.07 -10.23
N TYR A 3 -8.12 -8.59 -11.44
CA TYR A 3 -7.04 -7.61 -11.61
C TYR A 3 -7.55 -6.17 -11.47
N PRO A 4 -6.84 -5.30 -10.71
CA PRO A 4 -7.27 -3.92 -10.46
C PRO A 4 -6.93 -2.98 -11.61
N ILE A 5 -7.42 -3.26 -12.83
CA ILE A 5 -7.15 -2.44 -14.01
C ILE A 5 -7.84 -1.08 -13.86
N GLY A 6 -7.06 -0.01 -13.84
CA GLY A 6 -7.57 1.36 -13.65
C GLY A 6 -7.96 1.72 -12.22
N ILE A 7 -7.83 0.78 -11.27
CA ILE A 7 -8.09 1.01 -9.85
C ILE A 7 -6.76 1.32 -9.17
N GLN A 8 -6.70 2.43 -8.44
CA GLN A 8 -5.50 2.89 -7.72
C GLN A 8 -5.78 3.18 -6.25
N ASP A 9 -6.94 2.74 -5.77
CA ASP A 9 -7.36 2.90 -4.38
C ASP A 9 -7.10 1.60 -3.62
N PHE A 10 -6.26 1.67 -2.59
CA PHE A 10 -5.83 0.52 -1.80
C PHE A 10 -7.01 -0.11 -1.06
N GLU A 11 -7.83 0.70 -0.40
CA GLU A 11 -9.00 0.23 0.36
C GLU A 11 -9.97 -0.54 -0.53
N LYS A 12 -10.26 0.00 -1.73
CA LYS A 12 -11.10 -0.68 -2.72
C LYS A 12 -10.47 -1.98 -3.22
N ILE A 13 -9.16 -2.01 -3.44
CA ILE A 13 -8.45 -3.23 -3.88
C ILE A 13 -8.63 -4.34 -2.84
N ILE A 14 -8.44 -4.03 -1.55
CA ILE A 14 -8.55 -5.01 -0.48
C ILE A 14 -10.02 -5.44 -0.27
N LYS A 15 -10.94 -4.48 -0.11
CA LYS A 15 -12.36 -4.76 0.17
C LYS A 15 -13.06 -5.51 -0.96
N ASP A 16 -12.77 -5.18 -2.22
CA ASP A 16 -13.42 -5.80 -3.38
C ASP A 16 -12.69 -7.09 -3.84
N GLY A 17 -11.70 -7.57 -3.09
CA GLY A 17 -10.98 -8.82 -3.37
C GLY A 17 -10.15 -8.80 -4.67
N TYR A 18 -9.56 -7.65 -5.01
CA TYR A 18 -8.62 -7.57 -6.12
C TYR A 18 -7.25 -8.12 -5.71
N VAL A 19 -6.47 -8.53 -6.71
CA VAL A 19 -5.07 -8.88 -6.51
C VAL A 19 -4.31 -7.65 -6.06
N TYR A 20 -3.72 -7.73 -4.87
CA TYR A 20 -2.74 -6.77 -4.37
C TYR A 20 -1.39 -7.46 -4.27
N LEU A 21 -0.35 -6.85 -4.86
CA LEU A 21 1.02 -7.31 -4.68
C LEU A 21 1.56 -6.64 -3.42
N ASP A 22 1.73 -7.42 -2.36
CA ASP A 22 2.12 -6.91 -1.07
C ASP A 22 3.55 -6.36 -1.08
N LYS A 23 3.68 -5.08 -0.72
CA LYS A 23 4.95 -4.38 -0.47
C LYS A 23 4.87 -3.57 0.82
N THR A 24 3.96 -3.90 1.72
CA THR A 24 3.69 -3.14 2.93
C THR A 24 4.85 -3.21 3.93
N GLY A 25 5.68 -4.25 3.89
CA GLY A 25 6.95 -4.28 4.65
C GLY A 25 7.91 -3.15 4.27
N LEU A 26 8.00 -2.80 2.97
CA LEU A 26 8.77 -1.63 2.54
C LEU A 26 8.13 -0.32 3.00
N ILE A 27 6.81 -0.28 3.14
CA ILE A 27 6.10 0.89 3.67
C ILE A 27 6.44 1.07 5.15
N TYR A 28 6.46 -0.02 5.93
CA TYR A 28 6.89 0.01 7.33
C TYR A 28 8.31 0.59 7.45
N ASP A 29 9.26 0.08 6.66
CA ASP A 29 10.64 0.59 6.66
C ASP A 29 10.72 2.06 6.25
N LEU A 30 9.93 2.46 5.24
CA LEU A 30 9.83 3.84 4.79
C LEU A 30 9.40 4.76 5.95
N VAL A 31 8.36 4.39 6.69
CA VAL A 31 7.81 5.23 7.75
C VAL A 31 8.72 5.29 8.98
N HIS A 32 9.36 4.18 9.35
CA HIS A 32 10.10 4.10 10.60
C HIS A 32 11.57 4.54 10.50
N ASN A 33 12.22 4.32 9.36
CA ASN A 33 13.69 4.42 9.28
C ASN A 33 14.22 5.64 8.53
N GLY A 34 13.39 6.42 7.84
CA GLY A 34 13.90 7.49 6.99
C GLY A 34 13.34 8.87 7.26
N THR A 35 14.19 9.86 6.99
CA THR A 35 13.87 11.27 7.18
C THR A 35 13.33 11.89 5.89
N ILE A 36 13.95 11.60 4.74
CA ILE A 36 13.57 12.15 3.43
C ILE A 36 13.72 11.06 2.37
N TYR A 37 12.71 10.86 1.53
CA TYR A 37 12.73 9.91 0.43
C TYR A 37 12.46 10.58 -0.91
N PHE A 38 13.26 10.22 -1.92
CA PHE A 38 12.98 10.53 -3.32
C PHE A 38 12.36 9.32 -4.02
N LEU A 39 11.08 9.44 -4.37
CA LEU A 39 10.34 8.35 -5.02
C LEU A 39 10.36 8.50 -6.55
N SER A 40 11.46 8.07 -7.18
CA SER A 40 11.54 7.97 -8.65
C SER A 40 10.66 6.82 -9.15
N ARG A 41 9.54 7.15 -9.79
CA ARG A 41 8.63 6.17 -10.37
C ARG A 41 8.23 6.66 -11.77
N PRO A 42 8.31 5.87 -12.85
CA PRO A 42 7.81 6.25 -14.17
C PRO A 42 6.27 6.27 -14.28
N ARG A 43 5.71 6.71 -15.41
CA ARG A 43 4.24 6.68 -15.65
C ARG A 43 3.71 5.25 -15.47
N ARG A 44 2.56 5.09 -14.80
CA ARG A 44 1.89 3.80 -14.48
C ARG A 44 2.61 2.88 -13.48
N PHE A 45 3.65 3.34 -12.80
CA PHE A 45 4.33 2.56 -11.74
C PHE A 45 3.64 2.65 -10.36
N GLY A 46 2.32 2.77 -10.29
CA GLY A 46 1.57 2.67 -9.02
C GLY A 46 1.88 3.75 -7.97
N LYS A 47 2.24 4.98 -8.39
CA LYS A 47 2.43 6.11 -7.45
C LYS A 47 1.15 6.40 -6.64
N SER A 48 0.02 6.47 -7.33
CA SER A 48 -1.28 6.71 -6.70
C SER A 48 -1.65 5.61 -5.72
N LEU A 49 -1.42 4.34 -6.10
CA LEU A 49 -1.63 3.20 -5.22
C LEU A 49 -0.77 3.27 -3.95
N LEU A 50 0.51 3.63 -4.08
CA LEU A 50 1.40 3.80 -2.92
C LEU A 50 0.89 4.88 -1.96
N VAL A 51 0.51 6.04 -2.48
CA VAL A 51 -0.04 7.14 -1.67
C VAL A 51 -1.35 6.75 -1.00
N SER A 52 -2.25 6.03 -1.69
CA SER A 52 -3.49 5.52 -1.11
C SER A 52 -3.22 4.49 0.01
N THR A 53 -2.20 3.64 -0.16
CA THR A 53 -1.78 2.68 0.88
C THR A 53 -1.24 3.41 2.11
N LEU A 54 -0.33 4.37 1.91
CA LEU A 54 0.21 5.22 2.98
C LEU A 54 -0.89 5.97 3.72
N LYS A 55 -1.85 6.54 2.99
CA LYS A 55 -3.02 7.19 3.58
C LYS A 55 -3.76 6.24 4.53
N CYS A 56 -4.11 5.03 4.07
CA CYS A 56 -4.82 4.06 4.90
C CYS A 56 -4.01 3.63 6.12
N TYR A 57 -2.70 3.51 5.97
CA TYR A 57 -1.78 3.17 7.06
C TYR A 57 -1.77 4.28 8.13
N PHE A 58 -1.57 5.54 7.74
CA PHE A 58 -1.57 6.68 8.68
C PHE A 58 -2.95 6.99 9.26
N GLU A 59 -4.03 6.67 8.56
CA GLU A 59 -5.40 6.73 9.10
C GLU A 59 -5.67 5.61 10.13
N GLY A 60 -4.75 4.66 10.31
CA GLY A 60 -4.87 3.59 11.30
C GLY A 60 -5.89 2.50 10.92
N LYS A 61 -6.19 2.33 9.63
CA LYS A 61 -7.14 1.32 9.11
C LYS A 61 -6.58 -0.10 9.12
N LYS A 62 -6.25 -0.61 10.31
CA LYS A 62 -5.55 -1.89 10.52
C LYS A 62 -6.25 -3.08 9.85
N GLU A 63 -7.57 -3.06 9.76
CA GLU A 63 -8.37 -4.11 9.13
C GLU A 63 -8.03 -4.33 7.65
N LEU A 64 -7.55 -3.29 6.94
CA LEU A 64 -7.15 -3.38 5.53
C LEU A 64 -5.80 -4.05 5.34
N PHE A 65 -5.01 -4.16 6.41
CA PHE A 65 -3.66 -4.71 6.34
C PHE A 65 -3.59 -6.16 6.80
N LYS A 66 -4.70 -6.74 7.29
CA LYS A 66 -4.73 -8.12 7.79
C LYS A 66 -4.13 -9.12 6.80
N GLY A 67 -3.15 -9.89 7.28
CA GLY A 67 -2.44 -10.89 6.47
C GLY A 67 -1.45 -10.32 5.45
N LEU A 68 -1.19 -9.01 5.44
CA LEU A 68 -0.09 -8.38 4.73
C LEU A 68 1.16 -8.33 5.63
N ALA A 69 2.33 -8.09 5.04
CA ALA A 69 3.60 -8.06 5.75
C ALA A 69 3.60 -7.09 6.95
N ILE A 70 2.99 -5.91 6.81
CA ILE A 70 2.94 -4.91 7.88
C ILE A 70 2.09 -5.32 9.09
N ASP A 71 1.15 -6.26 8.93
CA ASP A 71 0.34 -6.80 10.04
C ASP A 71 1.16 -7.59 11.04
N ASN A 72 2.31 -8.14 10.62
CA ASN A 72 3.24 -8.88 11.48
C ASN A 72 4.39 -8.01 12.03
N LEU A 73 4.52 -6.78 11.56
CA LEU A 73 5.61 -5.86 11.94
C LEU A 73 5.16 -4.82 12.99
N GLU A 74 3.84 -4.69 13.18
CA GLU A 74 3.17 -3.88 14.22
C GLU A 74 2.66 -4.77 15.35
#